data_AF-A0A060C3L8-F1
#
_entry.id   AF-A0A060C3L8-F1
#
_cell.length_a   1.000
_cell.length_b   1.000
_cell.length_c   1.000
_cell.angle_alpha   90.00
_cell.angle_beta   90.00
_cell.angle_gamma   90.00
#
_symmetry.space_group_name_H-M   'P 1'
#
loop_
_entity.id
_entity.type
_entity.pdbx_description
1 polymer ?
#
loop_
_entity_poly.entity_id
_entity_poly.type
_entity_poly.pdbx_seq_one_letter_code
_entity_poly.pdbx_strand_id
1 'polypeptide(L)'
;MPSFGIFIHWGVYAVPGFGNEWYPRNMYQQDSPEFAHHLATYGPQSAFGYKDFIPGLTAANYDPTAWARLFKESGARYVMPVAEHHDGFAMYDSALTDWSAAKLGPKRDVVGELAAAVRAEGLVFAVSYHRAENWFFYDGGRQF
;
A
#
# COMPACT_ATOMS: atom_id res chain seq x y z
N MET A 1 -9.23 -10.09 -28.84
CA MET A 1 -9.56 -10.52 -27.46
C MET A 1 -9.23 -9.38 -26.51
N PRO A 2 -10.08 -9.06 -25.52
CA PRO A 2 -9.75 -8.03 -24.54
C PRO A 2 -8.48 -8.41 -23.76
N SER A 3 -7.67 -7.41 -23.40
CA SER A 3 -6.47 -7.62 -22.58
C SER A 3 -6.87 -7.72 -21.11
N PHE A 4 -6.42 -8.77 -20.42
CA PHE A 4 -6.60 -8.99 -18.99
C PHE A 4 -5.36 -8.53 -18.21
N GLY A 5 -5.53 -7.98 -17.01
CA GLY A 5 -4.42 -7.52 -16.18
C GLY A 5 -4.71 -7.63 -14.69
N ILE A 6 -3.64 -7.49 -13.89
CA ILE A 6 -3.67 -7.60 -12.43
C ILE A 6 -3.47 -6.22 -11.81
N PHE A 7 -4.40 -5.82 -10.94
CA PHE A 7 -4.30 -4.62 -10.10
C PHE A 7 -4.02 -5.03 -8.65
N ILE A 8 -3.00 -4.43 -8.03
CA ILE A 8 -2.55 -4.77 -6.68
C ILE A 8 -2.68 -3.56 -5.76
N HIS A 9 -3.57 -3.65 -4.77
CA HIS A 9 -3.61 -2.73 -3.64
C HIS A 9 -2.82 -3.34 -2.49
N TRP A 10 -1.58 -2.88 -2.30
CA TRP A 10 -0.73 -3.32 -1.20
C TRP A 10 0.16 -2.17 -0.73
N GLY A 11 0.17 -1.94 0.59
CA GLY A 11 0.87 -0.84 1.24
C GLY A 11 0.73 -0.96 2.76
N VAL A 12 1.00 0.12 3.49
CA VAL A 12 0.97 0.13 4.96
C VAL A 12 -0.42 -0.25 5.49
N TYR A 13 -1.49 0.09 4.75
CA TYR A 13 -2.88 -0.26 5.10
C TYR A 13 -3.16 -1.77 5.11
N ALA A 14 -2.28 -2.59 4.52
CA ALA A 14 -2.39 -4.05 4.62
C ALA A 14 -1.89 -4.61 5.96
N VAL A 15 -1.08 -3.85 6.73
CA VAL A 15 -0.52 -4.27 8.02
C VAL A 15 -1.60 -4.54 9.08
N PRO A 16 -2.59 -3.65 9.31
CA PRO A 16 -3.66 -3.95 10.28
C PRO A 16 -4.57 -5.11 9.84
N GLY A 17 -4.62 -5.44 8.54
CA GLY A 17 -5.39 -6.58 8.04
C GLY A 17 -6.90 -6.50 8.33
N PHE A 18 -7.43 -5.29 8.49
CA PHE A 18 -8.83 -5.04 8.85
C PHE A 18 -9.45 -3.95 7.98
N GLY A 19 -10.75 -4.09 7.67
CA GLY A 19 -11.45 -3.17 6.78
C GLY A 19 -10.93 -3.29 5.34
N ASN A 20 -10.40 -2.20 4.81
CA ASN A 20 -9.87 -2.11 3.45
C ASN A 20 -8.74 -1.08 3.37
N GLU A 21 -8.32 -0.70 2.16
CA GLU A 21 -7.27 0.29 1.93
C GLU A 21 -7.62 1.72 2.43
N TRP A 22 -8.86 1.96 2.87
CA TRP A 22 -9.31 3.17 3.56
C TRP A 22 -9.23 3.09 5.09
N TYR A 23 -8.72 1.99 5.66
CA TYR A 23 -8.38 1.91 7.09
C TYR A 23 -7.64 3.15 7.63
N PRO A 24 -6.64 3.75 6.95
CA PRO A 24 -5.90 4.91 7.47
C PRO A 24 -6.79 6.13 7.70
N ARG A 25 -7.89 6.25 6.94
CA ARG A 25 -8.90 7.28 7.10
C ARG A 25 -9.93 6.88 8.15
N ASN A 26 -10.47 5.67 8.02
CA ASN A 26 -11.61 5.21 8.81
C ASN A 26 -11.23 4.97 10.29
N MET A 27 -9.98 4.60 10.58
CA MET A 27 -9.52 4.43 11.96
C MET A 27 -9.61 5.70 12.82
N TYR A 28 -9.84 6.87 12.21
CA TYR A 28 -10.07 8.15 12.88
C TYR A 28 -11.53 8.64 12.82
N GLN A 29 -12.48 7.82 12.33
CA GLN A 29 -13.91 8.14 12.28
C GLN A 29 -14.60 7.44 13.45
N GLN A 30 -14.99 8.18 14.50
CA GLN A 30 -15.43 7.60 15.79
C GLN A 30 -16.53 6.52 15.69
N ASP A 31 -17.44 6.65 14.72
CA ASP A 31 -18.55 5.71 14.52
C ASP A 31 -18.21 4.53 13.59
N SER A 32 -16.97 4.43 13.12
CA SER A 32 -16.57 3.37 12.17
C SER A 32 -16.13 2.09 12.88
N PRO A 33 -16.33 0.92 12.24
CA PRO A 33 -15.82 -0.35 12.76
C PRO A 33 -14.29 -0.36 12.85
N GLU A 34 -13.58 0.35 11.97
CA GLU A 34 -12.12 0.51 12.01
C GLU A 34 -11.66 1.31 13.23
N PHE A 35 -12.37 2.37 13.62
CA PHE A 35 -12.07 3.12 14.84
C PHE A 35 -12.19 2.23 16.09
N ALA A 36 -13.31 1.51 16.21
CA ALA A 36 -13.54 0.60 17.32
C ALA A 36 -12.50 -0.53 17.36
N HIS A 37 -12.21 -1.13 16.20
CA HIS A 37 -11.19 -2.15 16.07
C HIS A 37 -9.79 -1.62 16.44
N HIS A 38 -9.44 -0.42 16.00
CA HIS A 38 -8.15 0.20 16.29
C HIS A 38 -7.97 0.41 17.79
N LEU A 39 -8.98 1.01 18.44
CA LEU A 39 -8.99 1.25 19.88
C LEU A 39 -8.83 -0.06 20.68
N ALA A 40 -9.52 -1.12 20.26
CA ALA A 40 -9.48 -2.41 20.95
C ALA A 40 -8.16 -3.18 20.74
N THR A 41 -7.51 -3.02 19.59
CA THR A 41 -6.36 -3.86 19.18
C THR A 41 -5.02 -3.16 19.44
N TYR A 42 -4.93 -1.87 19.19
CA TYR A 42 -3.69 -1.08 19.24
C TYR A 42 -3.72 0.02 20.31
N GLY A 43 -4.91 0.35 20.83
CA GLY A 43 -5.12 1.40 21.80
C GLY A 43 -5.58 2.72 21.17
N PRO A 44 -5.61 3.81 21.96
CA PRO A 44 -6.09 5.10 21.48
C PRO A 44 -5.27 5.62 20.29
N GLN A 45 -5.96 6.17 19.30
CA GLN A 45 -5.38 6.71 18.06
C GLN A 45 -4.32 7.80 18.28
N SER A 46 -4.40 8.53 19.40
CA SER A 46 -3.43 9.54 19.82
C SER A 46 -2.13 8.94 20.37
N ALA A 47 -2.17 7.69 20.84
CA ALA A 47 -1.00 6.96 21.33
C ALA A 47 -0.41 6.05 20.24
N PHE A 48 -1.26 5.44 19.42
CA PHE A 48 -0.87 4.64 18.26
C PHE A 48 -1.58 5.17 17.02
N GLY A 49 -0.86 5.91 16.18
CA GLY A 49 -1.41 6.48 14.95
C GLY A 49 -1.12 5.62 13.73
N TYR A 50 -1.70 5.97 12.59
CA TYR A 50 -1.50 5.20 11.35
C TYR A 50 -0.03 5.01 10.95
N LYS A 51 0.81 6.04 11.15
CA LYS A 51 2.25 5.99 10.90
C LYS A 51 2.97 4.86 11.67
N ASP A 52 2.42 4.42 12.80
CA ASP A 52 3.06 3.43 13.67
C ASP A 52 2.89 2.00 13.13
N PHE A 53 2.09 1.81 12.07
CA PHE A 53 2.05 0.58 11.29
C PHE A 53 3.22 0.42 10.32
N ILE A 54 3.92 1.50 9.95
CA ILE A 54 4.96 1.46 8.91
C ILE A 54 6.07 0.44 9.24
N PRO A 55 6.58 0.30 10.48
CA PRO A 55 7.54 -0.75 10.81
C PRO A 55 7.01 -2.17 10.61
N GLY A 56 5.69 -2.37 10.66
CA GLY A 56 5.04 -3.65 10.40
C GLY A 56 4.98 -4.05 8.92
N LEU A 57 5.14 -3.10 8.00
CA LEU A 57 5.30 -3.37 6.57
C LEU A 57 6.74 -3.84 6.32
N THR A 58 7.03 -5.11 6.59
CA THR A 58 8.40 -5.66 6.48
C THR A 58 8.72 -6.21 5.09
N ALA A 59 7.70 -6.64 4.34
CA ALA A 59 7.85 -7.34 3.07
C ALA A 59 8.81 -8.57 3.15
N ALA A 60 8.85 -9.25 4.31
CA ALA A 60 9.82 -10.33 4.57
C ALA A 60 9.73 -11.51 3.59
N ASN A 61 8.52 -11.82 3.12
CA ASN A 61 8.25 -12.88 2.14
C ASN A 61 7.93 -12.35 0.73
N TYR A 62 8.28 -11.09 0.46
CA TYR A 62 8.01 -10.47 -0.83
C TYR A 62 9.05 -10.92 -1.88
N ASP A 63 8.57 -11.72 -2.83
CA ASP A 63 9.31 -12.18 -4.01
C ASP A 63 8.61 -11.67 -5.30
N PRO A 64 9.13 -10.58 -5.92
CA PRO A 64 8.55 -10.03 -7.14
C PRO A 64 8.65 -10.97 -8.35
N THR A 65 9.65 -11.87 -8.38
CA THR A 65 9.82 -12.82 -9.48
C THR A 65 8.78 -13.93 -9.40
N ALA A 66 8.52 -14.44 -8.19
CA ALA A 66 7.43 -15.41 -7.98
C ALA A 66 6.07 -14.79 -8.36
N TRP A 67 5.83 -13.53 -7.98
CA TRP A 67 4.61 -12.80 -8.36
C TRP A 67 4.48 -12.64 -9.87
N ALA A 68 5.53 -12.18 -10.56
CA ALA A 68 5.51 -11.98 -12.01
C ALA A 68 5.22 -13.29 -12.78
N ARG A 69 5.82 -14.41 -12.36
CA ARG A 69 5.54 -15.74 -12.93
C ARG A 69 4.08 -16.13 -12.75
N LEU A 70 3.55 -15.99 -11.52
CA LEU A 70 2.15 -16.27 -11.24
C LEU A 70 1.20 -15.43 -12.09
N PHE A 71 1.48 -14.13 -12.27
CA PHE A 71 0.64 -13.25 -13.09
C PHE A 71 0.68 -13.62 -14.58
N LYS A 72 1.82 -14.09 -15.08
CA LYS A 72 1.91 -14.61 -16.44
C LYS A 72 1.12 -15.90 -16.61
N GLU A 73 1.23 -16.82 -15.65
CA GLU A 73 0.49 -18.09 -15.62
C GLU A 73 -1.03 -17.87 -15.55
N SER A 74 -1.48 -16.80 -14.88
CA SER A 74 -2.90 -16.41 -14.87
C SER A 74 -3.40 -15.87 -16.22
N GLY A 75 -2.52 -15.74 -17.23
CA GLY A 75 -2.85 -15.19 -18.54
C GLY A 75 -2.92 -13.67 -18.59
N ALA A 76 -2.42 -12.96 -17.58
CA ALA A 76 -2.36 -11.50 -17.61
C ALA A 76 -1.46 -11.01 -18.75
N ARG A 77 -1.69 -9.77 -19.18
CA ARG A 77 -0.87 -9.05 -20.16
C ARG A 77 -0.25 -7.79 -19.57
N TYR A 78 -0.79 -7.30 -18.47
CA TYR A 78 -0.23 -6.18 -17.73
C TYR A 78 -0.43 -6.34 -16.22
N VAL A 79 0.45 -5.69 -15.46
CA VAL A 79 0.39 -5.60 -14.00
C VAL A 79 0.49 -4.13 -13.63
N MET A 80 -0.36 -3.70 -12.70
CA MET A 80 -0.44 -2.33 -12.21
C MET A 80 -0.56 -2.35 -10.70
N PRO A 81 0.53 -2.22 -9.91
CA PRO A 81 0.40 -1.95 -8.49
C PRO A 81 -0.03 -0.50 -8.24
N VAL A 82 -0.61 -0.25 -7.07
CA VAL A 82 -0.70 1.11 -6.52
C VAL A 82 0.71 1.55 -6.11
N ALA A 83 1.25 2.57 -6.77
CA ALA A 83 2.55 3.13 -6.40
C ALA A 83 2.47 4.04 -5.16
N GLU A 84 1.34 4.73 -5.00
CA GLU A 84 1.01 5.54 -3.81
C GLU A 84 -0.52 5.61 -3.70
N HIS A 85 -1.05 5.20 -2.56
CA HIS A 85 -2.49 5.23 -2.30
C HIS A 85 -2.90 6.60 -1.72
N HIS A 86 -4.14 6.74 -1.26
CA HIS A 86 -4.61 7.96 -0.59
C HIS A 86 -3.89 8.24 0.75
N ASP A 87 -3.25 7.22 1.34
CA ASP A 87 -2.44 7.32 2.56
C ASP A 87 -1.14 8.12 2.36
N GLY A 88 -0.72 8.34 1.11
CA GLY A 88 0.46 9.13 0.77
C GLY A 88 1.78 8.42 1.04
N PHE A 89 1.77 7.10 1.26
CA PHE A 89 2.99 6.31 1.43
C PHE A 89 3.48 5.78 0.08
N ALA A 90 4.63 6.27 -0.37
CA ALA A 90 5.20 5.87 -1.65
C ALA A 90 5.82 4.46 -1.56
N MET A 91 5.33 3.51 -2.36
CA MET A 91 5.87 2.15 -2.43
C MET A 91 7.13 2.03 -3.30
N TYR A 92 7.75 3.15 -3.65
CA TYR A 92 8.94 3.29 -4.49
C TYR A 92 10.00 4.20 -3.84
N ASP A 93 11.24 4.17 -4.33
CA ASP A 93 12.27 5.12 -3.88
C ASP A 93 12.00 6.54 -4.39
N SER A 94 11.39 7.36 -3.53
CA SER A 94 10.99 8.72 -3.85
C SER A 94 11.97 9.75 -3.27
N ALA A 95 12.48 10.63 -4.14
CA ALA A 95 13.26 11.79 -3.73
C ALA A 95 12.40 12.92 -3.12
N LEU A 96 11.06 12.85 -3.25
CA LEU A 96 10.16 13.94 -2.87
C LEU A 96 9.57 13.81 -1.45
N THR A 97 9.73 12.66 -0.80
CA THR A 97 9.18 12.40 0.53
C THR A 97 10.05 11.40 1.29
N ASP A 98 10.07 11.51 2.62
CA ASP A 98 10.66 10.50 3.48
C ASP A 98 9.70 9.35 3.82
N TRP A 99 8.41 9.54 3.52
CA TRP A 99 7.36 8.53 3.67
C TRP A 99 7.35 7.58 2.47
N SER A 100 8.39 6.75 2.36
CA SER A 100 8.51 5.75 1.30
C SER A 100 8.99 4.39 1.80
N ALA A 101 8.65 3.33 1.06
CA ALA A 101 9.08 1.95 1.34
C ALA A 101 10.61 1.76 1.27
N ALA A 102 11.31 2.61 0.48
CA ALA A 102 12.76 2.59 0.42
C ALA A 102 13.40 3.19 1.68
N LYS A 103 12.75 4.19 2.28
CA LYS A 103 13.27 4.93 3.44
C LYS A 103 12.72 4.46 4.77
N LEU A 104 11.55 3.84 4.82
CA LEU A 104 10.88 3.32 6.02
C LEU A 104 10.31 1.92 5.74
N GLY A 105 9.95 1.17 6.78
CA GLY A 105 9.37 -0.17 6.59
C GLY A 105 10.36 -1.15 5.93
N PRO A 106 10.08 -1.66 4.72
CA PRO A 106 10.84 -2.77 4.14
C PRO A 106 12.25 -2.38 3.65
N LYS A 107 12.56 -1.08 3.55
CA LYS A 107 13.84 -0.55 3.03
C LYS A 107 14.16 -1.03 1.61
N ARG A 108 13.13 -1.07 0.77
CA ARG A 108 13.17 -1.59 -0.61
C ARG A 108 12.37 -0.70 -1.56
N ASP A 109 12.83 -0.58 -2.79
CA ASP A 109 12.03 -0.03 -3.89
C ASP A 109 11.06 -1.11 -4.39
N VAL A 110 9.96 -1.33 -3.66
CA VAL A 110 9.01 -2.43 -3.91
C VAL A 110 8.42 -2.35 -5.33
N VAL A 111 8.01 -1.16 -5.77
CA VAL A 111 7.48 -0.96 -7.13
C VAL A 111 8.57 -1.15 -8.18
N GLY A 112 9.78 -0.64 -7.98
CA GLY A 112 10.89 -0.81 -8.91
C GLY A 112 11.29 -2.27 -9.09
N GLU A 113 11.36 -3.02 -7.99
CA GLU A 113 11.63 -4.47 -8.00
C GLU A 113 10.52 -5.25 -8.74
N LEU A 114 9.24 -4.93 -8.50
CA LEU A 114 8.13 -5.55 -9.23
C LEU A 114 8.18 -5.22 -10.73
N ALA A 115 8.49 -3.96 -11.06
CA ALA A 115 8.58 -3.51 -12.45
C ALA A 115 9.62 -4.30 -13.22
N ALA A 116 10.79 -4.53 -12.62
CA ALA A 116 11.86 -5.32 -13.20
C ALA A 116 11.41 -6.77 -13.45
N ALA A 117 10.81 -7.42 -12.45
CA ALA A 117 10.35 -8.80 -12.55
C ALA A 117 9.23 -9.00 -13.58
N VAL A 118 8.22 -8.12 -13.58
CA VAL A 118 7.09 -8.16 -14.53
C VAL A 118 7.57 -8.00 -15.96
N ARG A 119 8.47 -7.04 -16.21
CA ARG A 119 9.05 -6.82 -17.54
C ARG A 119 9.92 -7.99 -17.99
N ALA A 120 10.65 -8.62 -17.08
CA ALA A 120 11.44 -9.83 -17.39
C ALA A 120 10.56 -11.01 -17.85
N GLU A 121 9.32 -11.10 -17.36
CA GLU A 121 8.36 -12.10 -17.81
C GLU A 121 7.65 -11.75 -19.15
N GLY A 122 7.93 -10.57 -19.71
CA GLY A 122 7.35 -10.08 -20.96
C GLY A 122 5.97 -9.43 -20.80
N LEU A 123 5.58 -9.08 -19.58
CA LEU A 123 4.32 -8.41 -19.27
C LEU A 123 4.50 -6.87 -19.29
N VAL A 124 3.42 -6.15 -19.63
CA VAL A 124 3.40 -4.69 -19.52
C VAL A 124 3.31 -4.28 -18.05
N PHE A 125 4.10 -3.29 -17.64
CA PHE A 125 4.06 -2.75 -16.29
C PHE A 125 3.57 -1.30 -16.31
N ALA A 126 2.56 -1.00 -15.49
CA ALA A 126 2.04 0.33 -15.24
C ALA A 126 1.99 0.58 -13.73
N VAL A 127 1.61 1.79 -13.31
CA VAL A 127 1.35 2.12 -11.90
C VAL A 127 0.07 2.92 -11.80
N SER A 128 -0.67 2.76 -10.70
CA SER A 128 -1.73 3.69 -10.32
C SER A 128 -1.24 4.65 -9.23
N TYR A 129 -1.80 5.86 -9.22
CA TYR A 129 -1.45 6.90 -8.27
C TYR A 129 -2.71 7.57 -7.75
N HIS A 130 -2.99 7.45 -6.45
CA HIS A 130 -4.27 7.86 -5.86
C HIS A 130 -4.12 9.08 -4.93
N ARG A 131 -2.99 9.79 -5.00
CA ARG A 131 -2.66 10.89 -4.08
C ARG A 131 -3.63 12.07 -4.10
N ALA A 132 -4.49 12.19 -5.11
CA ALA A 132 -5.44 13.29 -5.22
C ALA A 132 -6.35 13.46 -3.98
N GLU A 133 -6.58 12.40 -3.19
CA GLU A 133 -7.39 12.47 -1.97
C GLU A 133 -6.57 12.70 -0.70
N ASN A 134 -5.24 12.61 -0.76
CA ASN A 134 -4.37 12.67 0.41
C ASN A 134 -4.56 13.98 1.22
N TRP A 135 -4.95 15.07 0.55
CA TRP A 135 -5.15 16.38 1.20
C TRP A 135 -6.29 16.42 2.22
N PHE A 136 -7.31 15.55 2.10
CA PHE A 136 -8.42 15.44 3.07
C PHE A 136 -8.46 14.08 3.78
N PHE A 137 -7.62 13.14 3.35
CA PHE A 137 -7.74 11.73 3.75
C PHE A 137 -7.64 11.54 5.27
N TYR A 138 -6.82 12.36 5.93
CA TYR A 138 -6.58 12.34 7.37
C TYR A 138 -7.31 13.42 8.17
N ASP A 139 -8.32 14.10 7.61
CA ASP A 139 -9.02 15.19 8.32
C ASP A 139 -9.60 14.75 9.68
N GLY A 140 -10.16 13.54 9.77
CA GLY A 140 -10.64 12.99 11.04
C GLY A 140 -9.53 12.79 12.07
N GLY A 141 -8.31 12.47 11.61
CA GLY A 141 -7.14 12.28 12.47
C GLY A 141 -6.65 13.57 13.12
N ARG A 142 -7.02 14.75 12.61
CA ARG A 142 -6.65 16.06 13.19
C ARG A 142 -7.33 16.33 14.54
N GLN A 143 -8.25 15.46 14.97
CA GLN A 143 -8.96 15.54 16.25
C GLN A 143 -8.25 14.77 17.37
N PHE A 144 -7.12 14.12 17.07
CA PHE A 144 -6.34 13.26 17.97
C PHE A 144 -4.89 13.76 18.07
#